data_AF-A0A2P5E4E7-F1
#
_entry.id   AF-A0A2P5E4E7-F1
#
_cell.length_a   1.000
_cell.length_b   1.000
_cell.length_c   1.000
_cell.angle_alpha   90.00
_cell.angle_beta   90.00
_cell.angle_gamma   90.00
#
_symmetry.space_group_name_H-M   'P 1'
#
loop_
_entity.id
_entity.type
_entity.pdbx_description
1 polymer ?
#
loop_
_entity_poly.entity_id
_entity_poly.type
_entity_poly.pdbx_seq_one_letter_code
_entity_poly.pdbx_strand_id
1 'polypeptide(L)'
;MWRVKHFNSDSEWIAPDLEAYYDRVMVLRAQHPPNVLTYKEIMERVLDRHSVHLTGHSSYEEHLVELSTTRNRLKEVERGLDECRQVLRGQGRMFAPSNLSPISDQNFGPTLRPHSMFYLSTSHPEAHTLSSGANEHDST
;
A
#
# COMPACT_ATOMS: atom_id res chain seq x y z
N MET A 1 -11.68 2.20 -15.54
CA MET A 1 -10.35 2.29 -14.88
C MET A 1 -9.27 2.48 -15.94
N TRP A 2 -8.73 3.69 -16.13
CA TRP A 2 -7.85 4.06 -17.27
C TRP A 2 -6.46 3.40 -17.19
N ARG A 3 -5.84 3.39 -16.00
CA ARG A 3 -4.57 2.67 -15.76
C ARG A 3 -4.65 1.20 -16.19
N VAL A 4 -5.73 0.49 -15.85
CA VAL A 4 -5.90 -0.93 -16.21
C VAL A 4 -5.99 -1.16 -17.73
N LYS A 5 -6.41 -0.17 -18.51
CA LYS A 5 -6.42 -0.27 -19.98
C LYS A 5 -5.05 -0.01 -20.62
N HIS A 6 -4.17 0.71 -19.93
CA HIS A 6 -2.94 1.25 -20.51
C HIS A 6 -1.65 0.78 -19.82
N PHE A 7 -1.79 -0.03 -18.78
CA PHE A 7 -0.70 -0.63 -18.02
C PHE A 7 -0.78 -2.15 -18.18
N ASN A 8 0.27 -2.75 -18.73
CA ASN A 8 0.42 -4.20 -18.79
C ASN A 8 1.44 -4.63 -17.73
N SER A 9 1.12 -5.63 -16.91
CA SER A 9 2.05 -6.12 -15.87
C SER A 9 3.37 -6.65 -16.44
N ASP A 10 3.34 -7.06 -17.71
CA ASP A 10 4.44 -7.74 -18.38
C ASP A 10 5.19 -6.80 -19.34
N SER A 11 4.67 -5.61 -19.64
CA SER A 11 5.21 -4.70 -20.68
C SER A 11 5.27 -3.22 -20.28
N GLU A 12 5.02 -2.92 -19.00
CA GLU A 12 4.93 -1.55 -18.46
C GLU A 12 3.85 -0.72 -19.21
N TRP A 13 4.00 0.60 -19.30
CA TRP A 13 3.02 1.47 -19.98
C TRP A 13 3.04 1.25 -21.50
N ILE A 14 1.87 1.21 -22.13
CA ILE A 14 1.76 1.02 -23.60
C ILE A 14 2.52 2.11 -24.39
N ALA A 15 2.68 3.30 -23.82
CA ALA A 15 3.50 4.36 -24.36
C ALA A 15 4.11 5.22 -23.24
N PRO A 16 5.35 5.74 -23.39
CA PRO A 16 6.04 6.48 -22.32
C PRO A 16 5.36 7.79 -21.92
N ASP A 17 4.62 8.40 -22.85
CA ASP A 17 3.85 9.62 -22.59
C ASP A 17 2.67 9.37 -21.64
N LEU A 18 2.10 8.16 -21.65
CA LEU A 18 0.97 7.78 -20.78
C LEU A 18 1.37 7.73 -19.30
N GLU A 19 2.60 7.32 -18.99
CA GLU A 19 3.15 7.35 -17.63
C GLU A 19 3.23 8.79 -17.12
N ALA A 20 3.86 9.69 -17.91
CA ALA A 20 3.97 11.10 -17.57
C ALA A 20 2.61 11.80 -17.44
N TYR A 21 1.60 11.38 -18.20
CA TYR A 21 0.22 11.85 -18.00
C TYR A 21 -0.38 11.33 -16.70
N TYR A 22 -0.22 10.04 -16.39
CA TYR A 22 -0.71 9.46 -15.14
C TYR A 22 -0.08 10.11 -13.91
N ASP A 23 1.23 10.33 -13.91
CA ASP A 23 1.93 10.95 -12.80
C ASP A 23 1.42 12.38 -12.55
N ARG A 24 1.18 13.14 -13.62
CA ARG A 24 0.57 14.48 -13.50
C ARG A 24 -0.85 14.43 -12.94
N VAL A 25 -1.66 13.45 -13.34
CA VAL A 25 -2.99 13.21 -12.75
C VAL A 25 -2.86 12.92 -11.24
N MET A 26 -1.91 12.07 -10.85
CA MET A 26 -1.71 11.67 -9.46
C MET A 26 -1.21 12.83 -8.58
N VAL A 27 -0.30 13.66 -9.08
CA VAL A 27 0.16 14.88 -8.38
C VAL A 27 -0.99 15.85 -8.15
N LEU A 28 -1.78 16.14 -9.19
CA LEU A 28 -2.96 17.01 -9.06
C LEU A 28 -4.00 16.42 -8.11
N ARG A 29 -4.12 15.08 -8.07
CA ARG A 29 -5.04 14.41 -7.16
C ARG A 29 -4.60 14.46 -5.71
N ALA A 30 -3.30 14.41 -5.44
CA ALA A 30 -2.76 14.57 -4.11
C ALA A 30 -2.96 16.00 -3.58
N GLN A 31 -2.91 17.01 -4.46
CA GLN A 31 -3.07 18.42 -4.10
C GLN A 31 -4.54 18.86 -4.01
N HIS A 32 -5.43 18.23 -4.78
CA HIS A 32 -6.83 18.63 -4.87
C HIS A 32 -7.79 17.47 -4.59
N PRO A 33 -8.52 17.52 -3.46
CA PRO A 33 -9.50 16.50 -3.15
C PRO A 33 -10.68 16.50 -4.14
N PRO A 34 -11.41 15.38 -4.27
CA PRO A 34 -12.51 15.18 -5.22
C PRO A 34 -13.59 16.26 -5.29
N ASN A 35 -13.83 16.92 -4.15
CA ASN A 35 -14.82 17.98 -3.99
C ASN A 35 -14.33 19.35 -4.48
N VAL A 36 -13.02 19.55 -4.59
CA VAL A 36 -12.39 20.79 -5.07
C VAL A 36 -12.07 20.70 -6.54
N LEU A 37 -11.63 19.52 -6.99
CA LEU A 37 -11.31 19.28 -8.39
C LEU A 37 -11.77 17.89 -8.83
N THR A 38 -12.67 17.88 -9.80
CA THR A 38 -13.21 16.65 -10.36
C THR A 38 -12.17 15.97 -11.25
N TYR A 39 -12.30 14.65 -11.40
CA TYR A 39 -11.40 13.88 -12.26
C TYR A 39 -11.45 14.37 -13.72
N LYS A 40 -12.61 14.86 -14.18
CA LYS A 40 -12.77 15.48 -15.49
C LYS A 40 -11.88 16.72 -15.65
N GLU A 41 -11.93 17.64 -14.70
CA GLU A 41 -11.14 18.88 -14.73
C GLU A 41 -9.63 18.61 -14.60
N ILE A 42 -9.24 17.58 -13.83
CA ILE A 42 -7.85 17.11 -13.79
C ILE A 42 -7.42 16.64 -15.19
N MET A 43 -8.24 15.81 -15.84
CA MET A 43 -7.92 15.29 -17.18
C MET A 43 -7.89 16.39 -18.25
N GLU A 44 -8.77 17.38 -18.17
CA GLU A 44 -8.76 18.56 -19.04
C GLU A 44 -7.45 19.35 -18.91
N ARG A 45 -6.97 19.57 -17.68
CA ARG A 45 -5.69 20.25 -17.44
C ARG A 45 -4.48 19.43 -17.88
N VAL A 46 -4.48 18.13 -17.60
CA VAL A 46 -3.34 17.25 -17.93
C VAL A 46 -3.20 17.06 -19.43
N LEU A 47 -4.32 17.01 -20.17
CA LEU A 47 -4.34 16.86 -21.62
C LEU A 47 -4.32 18.20 -22.36
N ASP A 48 -4.32 19.33 -21.65
CA ASP A 48 -4.45 20.69 -22.19
C ASP A 48 -5.63 20.83 -23.16
N ARG A 49 -6.79 20.28 -22.78
CA ARG A 49 -8.00 20.25 -23.59
C ARG A 49 -9.15 20.94 -22.87
N HIS A 50 -9.93 21.70 -23.63
CA HIS A 50 -11.06 22.47 -23.10
C HIS A 50 -12.29 21.62 -22.77
N SER A 51 -12.32 20.36 -23.22
CA SER A 51 -13.37 19.40 -22.89
C SER A 51 -12.85 17.98 -23.06
N VAL A 52 -13.00 17.15 -22.04
CA VAL A 52 -12.73 15.71 -22.11
C VAL A 52 -14.02 14.95 -21.82
N HIS A 53 -14.44 14.12 -22.78
CA HIS A 53 -15.52 13.15 -22.56
C HIS A 53 -14.92 11.87 -22.00
N LEU A 54 -15.21 11.56 -20.73
CA LEU A 54 -14.74 10.35 -20.08
C LEU A 54 -15.72 9.21 -20.34
N THR A 55 -15.59 8.58 -21.51
CA THR A 55 -16.38 7.38 -21.84
C THR A 55 -15.89 6.20 -21.00
N GLY A 56 -16.75 5.66 -20.13
CA GLY A 56 -16.44 4.46 -19.33
C GLY A 56 -16.52 4.61 -17.82
N HIS A 57 -17.13 5.69 -17.32
CA HIS A 57 -17.75 5.64 -16.01
C HIS A 57 -19.14 5.02 -16.19
N SER A 58 -19.31 3.76 -15.81
CA SER A 58 -20.62 3.25 -15.42
C SER A 58 -21.22 4.23 -14.40
N SER A 59 -22.53 4.44 -14.47
CA SER A 59 -23.19 5.35 -13.53
C SER A 59 -22.85 4.92 -12.10
N TYR A 60 -22.70 5.88 -11.18
CA TYR A 60 -22.47 5.57 -9.77
C TYR A 60 -23.48 4.52 -9.26
N GLU A 61 -24.73 4.61 -9.72
CA GLU A 61 -25.79 3.63 -9.45
C GLU A 61 -25.48 2.21 -9.95
N GLU A 62 -24.92 2.08 -11.15
CA GLU A 62 -24.54 0.79 -11.73
C GLU A 62 -23.42 0.14 -10.91
N HIS A 63 -22.44 0.95 -10.47
CA HIS A 63 -21.41 0.48 -9.55
C HIS A 63 -21.95 0.07 -8.19
N LEU A 64 -22.95 0.78 -7.63
CA LEU A 64 -23.59 0.38 -6.38
C LEU A 64 -24.32 -0.97 -6.53
N VAL A 65 -24.99 -1.19 -7.65
CA VAL A 65 -25.66 -2.47 -7.96
C VAL A 65 -24.64 -3.59 -8.07
N GLU A 66 -23.54 -3.37 -8.79
CA GLU A 66 -22.46 -4.36 -8.93
C GLU A 66 -21.81 -4.69 -7.57
N LEU A 67 -21.50 -3.68 -6.75
CA LEU A 67 -20.96 -3.85 -5.40
C LEU A 67 -21.92 -4.60 -4.48
N SER A 68 -23.23 -4.31 -4.57
CA SER A 68 -24.23 -5.01 -3.77
C SER A 68 -24.33 -6.49 -4.18
N THR A 69 -24.28 -6.77 -5.49
CA THR A 69 -24.35 -8.12 -6.04
C THR A 69 -23.15 -8.95 -5.64
N THR A 70 -21.94 -8.40 -5.81
CA THR A 70 -20.69 -9.06 -5.42
C THR A 70 -20.62 -9.32 -3.92
N ARG A 71 -21.06 -8.36 -3.09
CA ARG A 71 -21.17 -8.53 -1.64
C ARG A 71 -22.10 -9.69 -1.26
N ASN A 72 -23.25 -9.81 -1.92
CA ASN A 72 -24.21 -10.87 -1.63
C ASN A 72 -23.64 -12.25 -2.01
N ARG A 73 -22.95 -12.34 -3.16
CA ARG A 73 -22.26 -13.58 -3.57
C ARG A 73 -21.16 -13.98 -2.58
N LEU A 74 -20.40 -13.03 -2.06
CA LEU A 74 -19.37 -13.30 -1.06
C LEU A 74 -19.96 -13.88 0.23
N LYS A 75 -21.08 -13.34 0.70
CA LYS A 75 -21.79 -13.88 1.88
C LYS A 75 -22.27 -15.31 1.67
N GLU A 76 -22.73 -15.64 0.47
CA GLU A 76 -23.13 -17.01 0.13
C GLU A 76 -21.94 -17.97 0.16
N VAL A 77 -20.80 -17.56 -0.41
CA VAL A 77 -19.55 -18.33 -0.37
C VAL A 77 -19.06 -18.50 1.07
N GLU A 78 -19.09 -17.43 1.87
CA GLU A 78 -18.69 -17.46 3.28
C GLU A 78 -19.55 -18.44 4.08
N ARG A 79 -20.87 -18.42 3.89
CA ARG A 79 -21.79 -19.39 4.49
C ARG A 79 -21.48 -20.83 4.07
N GLY A 80 -21.31 -21.09 2.77
CA GLY A 80 -20.97 -22.43 2.29
C GLY A 80 -19.62 -22.93 2.83
N LEU A 81 -18.65 -22.03 2.98
CA LEU A 81 -17.37 -22.36 3.58
C LEU A 81 -17.50 -22.70 5.07
N ASP A 82 -18.36 -21.99 5.81
CA ASP A 82 -18.65 -22.30 7.21
C ASP A 82 -19.33 -23.66 7.38
N GLU A 83 -20.27 -24.02 6.50
CA GLU A 83 -20.87 -25.34 6.45
C GLU A 83 -19.81 -26.42 6.21
N CYS A 84 -18.92 -26.24 5.22
CA CYS A 84 -17.80 -27.15 5.00
C CYS A 84 -16.90 -27.30 6.24
N ARG A 85 -16.58 -26.18 6.90
CA ARG A 85 -15.78 -26.19 8.14
C ARG A 85 -16.47 -26.95 9.26
N GLN A 86 -17.80 -26.89 9.37
CA GLN A 86 -18.55 -27.65 10.38
C GLN A 86 -18.53 -29.15 10.08
N VAL A 87 -18.73 -29.54 8.82
CA VAL A 87 -18.65 -30.96 8.41
C VAL A 87 -17.28 -31.55 8.68
N LEU A 88 -16.21 -30.85 8.29
CA LEU A 88 -14.84 -31.32 8.52
C LEU A 88 -14.51 -31.45 10.02
N ARG A 89 -15.02 -30.55 10.86
CA ARG A 89 -14.92 -30.66 12.32
C ARG A 89 -15.69 -31.85 12.87
N GLY A 90 -16.92 -32.06 12.42
CA GLY A 90 -17.74 -33.21 12.82
C GLY A 90 -17.11 -34.57 12.44
N GLN A 91 -16.30 -34.60 11.39
CA GLN A 91 -15.55 -35.78 10.96
C GLN A 91 -14.16 -35.92 11.60
N GLY A 92 -13.77 -35.00 12.50
CA GLY A 92 -12.43 -34.98 13.11
C GLY A 92 -11.30 -34.66 12.14
N ARG A 93 -11.61 -34.17 10.93
CA ARG A 93 -10.63 -33.83 9.88
C ARG A 93 -10.10 -32.40 9.95
N MET A 94 -10.69 -31.57 10.83
CA MET A 94 -10.23 -30.21 11.09
C MET A 94 -10.42 -29.92 12.58
N PHE A 95 -9.39 -29.38 13.23
CA PHE A 95 -9.50 -28.94 14.61
C PHE A 95 -10.23 -27.59 14.69
N ALA A 96 -10.95 -27.36 15.78
CA ALA A 96 -11.44 -26.02 16.07
C ALA A 96 -10.24 -25.07 16.18
N PRO A 97 -10.34 -23.82 15.70
CA PRO A 97 -9.29 -22.85 15.88
C PRO A 97 -9.02 -22.76 17.39
N SER A 98 -7.78 -23.06 17.78
CA SER A 98 -7.36 -22.92 19.16
C SER A 98 -7.67 -21.49 19.59
N ASN A 99 -8.42 -21.34 20.68
CA ASN A 99 -8.51 -20.06 21.37
C ASN A 99 -7.08 -19.72 21.74
N LEU A 100 -6.45 -18.83 20.97
CA LEU A 100 -5.24 -18.15 21.42
C LEU A 100 -5.67 -17.46 22.71
N SER A 101 -5.26 -18.03 23.85
CA SER A 101 -5.31 -17.31 25.10
C SER A 101 -4.72 -15.93 24.84
N PRO A 102 -5.32 -14.84 25.36
CA PRO A 102 -4.66 -13.55 25.30
C PRO A 102 -3.29 -13.75 25.92
N ILE A 103 -2.24 -13.61 25.09
CA ILE A 103 -0.86 -13.57 25.56
C ILE A 103 -0.87 -12.44 26.59
N SER A 104 -0.81 -12.84 27.86
CA SER A 104 -0.69 -11.89 28.95
C SER A 104 0.68 -11.27 28.79
N ASP A 105 0.72 -10.03 28.30
CA ASP A 105 1.87 -9.14 28.40
C ASP A 105 2.14 -8.89 29.89
N GLN A 106 2.68 -9.89 30.59
CA GLN A 106 3.38 -9.64 31.84
C GLN A 106 4.71 -9.00 31.48
N ASN A 107 4.62 -7.68 31.38
CA ASN A 107 5.72 -6.75 31.34
C ASN A 107 6.56 -6.92 32.62
N PHE A 108 7.56 -7.81 32.58
CA PHE A 108 8.56 -7.90 33.63
C PHE A 108 9.46 -6.66 33.52
N GLY A 109 9.16 -5.66 34.36
CA GLY A 109 9.97 -4.44 34.48
C GLY A 109 11.43 -4.75 34.87
N PRO A 110 12.38 -3.88 34.49
CA PRO A 110 13.79 -4.11 34.73
C PRO A 110 14.10 -3.87 36.21
N THR A 111 14.31 -4.94 36.97
CA THR A 111 14.93 -4.85 38.29
C THR A 111 16.45 -4.78 38.09
N LEU A 112 17.01 -3.63 38.46
CA LEU A 112 18.43 -3.32 38.41
C LEU A 112 19.28 -4.24 39.31
N ARG A 113 20.29 -4.86 38.67
CA ARG A 113 21.67 -5.16 39.15
C ARG A 113 21.88 -6.25 40.24
N PRO A 114 23.14 -6.73 40.44
CA PRO A 114 24.27 -6.97 39.52
C PRO A 114 24.95 -8.35 39.78
N HIS A 115 26.11 -8.58 39.15
CA HIS A 115 27.07 -9.71 39.25
C HIS A 115 26.90 -10.75 38.14
N SER A 116 27.91 -11.18 37.39
CA SER A 116 29.33 -10.87 37.31
C SER A 116 29.88 -11.65 36.11
N MET A 117 31.09 -11.27 35.67
CA MET A 117 32.07 -12.09 34.93
C MET A 117 32.08 -11.97 33.39
N PHE A 118 33.08 -11.19 32.95
CA PHE A 118 33.92 -11.34 31.74
C PHE A 118 33.23 -11.18 30.38
N TYR A 119 33.72 -10.35 29.45
CA TYR A 119 35.10 -10.25 28.97
C TYR A 119 35.52 -8.80 28.65
N LEU A 120 36.73 -8.41 29.08
CA LEU A 120 37.55 -7.51 28.29
C LEU A 120 38.21 -8.36 27.19
N SER A 121 37.92 -8.05 25.93
CA SER A 121 38.89 -8.25 24.86
C SER A 121 38.93 -6.97 24.03
N THR A 122 39.97 -6.21 24.33
CA THR A 122 40.48 -5.08 23.58
C THR A 122 41.00 -5.54 22.22
N SER A 123 40.57 -4.87 21.16
CA SER A 123 41.47 -4.54 20.05
C SER A 123 40.81 -3.48 19.17
N HIS A 124 41.11 -2.22 19.48
CA HIS A 124 41.43 -1.26 18.44
C HIS A 124 42.97 -1.30 18.28
N PRO A 125 43.54 -0.91 17.13
CA PRO A 125 43.78 0.51 16.98
C PRO A 125 43.67 1.05 15.53
N GLU A 126 43.52 2.37 15.46
CA GLU A 126 44.25 3.30 14.57
C GLU A 126 44.07 3.18 13.04
N ALA A 127 44.02 4.25 12.23
CA ALA A 127 44.38 5.64 12.47
C ALA A 127 43.98 6.50 11.26
N HIS A 128 43.43 7.68 11.57
CA HIS A 128 43.73 9.01 11.02
C HIS A 128 43.60 9.26 9.49
N THR A 129 42.59 10.01 9.04
CA THR A 129 42.46 11.49 9.04
C THR A 129 43.42 12.18 8.06
N LEU A 130 42.86 12.93 7.10
CA LEU A 130 43.19 14.31 6.69
C LEU A 130 42.21 14.67 5.54
N SER A 131 41.29 15.63 5.73
CA SER A 131 41.46 17.08 5.44
C SER A 131 41.68 17.31 3.94
N SER A 132 40.87 18.04 3.18
CA SER A 132 40.58 19.49 3.18
C SER A 132 39.85 19.69 1.82
N GLY A 133 38.98 20.63 1.52
CA GLY A 133 38.69 21.94 2.03
C GLY A 133 37.68 22.58 1.05
N ALA A 134 37.00 23.60 1.51
CA ALA A 134 36.10 24.43 0.71
C ALA A 134 36.86 25.15 -0.42
N ASN A 135 36.16 25.48 -1.50
CA ASN A 135 36.18 26.84 -2.04
C ASN A 135 35.02 27.06 -3.01
N GLU A 136 34.25 28.09 -2.69
CA GLU A 136 33.43 28.87 -3.61
C GLU A 136 34.33 29.49 -4.69
N HIS A 137 33.83 29.66 -5.91
CA HIS A 137 33.96 30.92 -6.63
C HIS A 137 32.98 31.01 -7.81
N ASP A 138 32.48 32.23 -7.94
CA ASP A 138 31.43 32.79 -8.77
C ASP A 138 32.00 33.40 -10.09
N SER A 139 31.11 33.58 -11.09
CA SER A 139 31.17 34.52 -12.23
C SER A 139 32.31 34.35 -13.27
N THR A 140 32.12 34.48 -14.59
CA THR A 140 31.11 35.15 -15.44
C THR A 140 31.04 34.43 -16.79
#